data_AF-A0A6N2M7J0-F1
#
_entry.id   AF-A0A6N2M7J0-F1
#
_cell.length_a   1.000
_cell.length_b   1.000
_cell.length_c   1.000
_cell.angle_alpha   90.00
_cell.angle_beta   90.00
_cell.angle_gamma   90.00
#
_symmetry.space_group_name_H-M   'P 1'
#
loop_
_entity.id
_entity.type
_entity.pdbx_description
1 polymer ?
#
loop_
_entity_poly.entity_id
_entity_poly.type
_entity_poly.pdbx_seq_one_letter_code
_entity_poly.pdbx_strand_id
1 'polypeptide(L)'
;MVELSVTELESLRSELAYLEEREAYLKAQLEHVDEILRSARFSGYLYIRTRWTALPGEPPPLDDTDVDDWLPRFVVLNGPCIFFYLLSTDFSPQDSTLLADIVEVGSLPSFTRENDKTWYSSYILTRQGLRYECSSISEVQVDSWLKVLQ
;
A
#
# COMPACT_ATOMS: atom_id res chain seq x y z
N MET A 1 -26.57 -0.78 -45.43
CA MET A 1 -25.74 0.43 -45.25
C MET A 1 -26.33 1.16 -44.06
N VAL A 2 -25.57 1.35 -42.98
CA VAL A 2 -26.09 2.07 -41.81
C VAL A 2 -25.96 3.56 -42.13
N GLU A 3 -27.09 4.23 -42.37
CA GLU A 3 -27.13 5.69 -42.54
C GLU A 3 -27.34 6.31 -41.16
N LEU A 4 -26.26 6.85 -40.60
CA LEU A 4 -26.31 7.65 -39.37
C LEU A 4 -26.82 9.05 -39.71
N SER A 5 -27.73 9.57 -38.90
CA SER A 5 -28.12 10.97 -38.94
C SER A 5 -26.94 11.87 -38.55
N VAL A 6 -26.97 13.13 -38.97
CA VAL A 6 -25.93 14.13 -38.66
C VAL A 6 -25.72 14.23 -37.14
N THR A 7 -26.83 14.22 -36.38
CA THR A 7 -26.83 14.26 -34.92
C THR A 7 -26.15 13.05 -34.27
N GLU A 8 -26.38 11.84 -34.80
CA GLU A 8 -25.71 10.64 -34.28
C GLU A 8 -24.21 10.66 -34.59
N LEU A 9 -23.83 11.18 -35.76
CA LEU A 9 -22.42 11.32 -36.14
C LEU A 9 -21.70 12.34 -35.25
N GLU A 10 -22.33 13.47 -34.94
CA GLU A 10 -21.79 14.48 -34.01
C GLU A 10 -21.70 13.96 -32.57
N SER A 11 -22.71 13.19 -32.12
CA SER A 11 -22.68 12.53 -30.81
C SER A 11 -21.51 11.55 -30.70
N LEU A 12 -21.34 10.68 -31.71
CA LEU A 12 -20.24 9.70 -31.74
C LEU A 12 -18.86 10.37 -31.78
N ARG A 13 -18.71 11.49 -32.51
CA ARG A 13 -17.46 12.27 -32.51
C ARG A 13 -17.15 12.86 -31.14
N SER A 14 -18.16 13.37 -30.44
CA SER A 14 -18.00 13.94 -29.11
C SER A 14 -17.64 12.85 -28.09
N GLU A 15 -18.28 11.69 -28.18
CA GLU A 15 -17.96 10.51 -27.37
C GLU A 15 -16.53 10.03 -27.64
N LEU A 16 -16.12 9.94 -28.90
CA LEU A 16 -14.77 9.54 -29.29
C LEU A 16 -13.72 10.52 -28.75
N ALA A 17 -13.95 11.82 -28.86
CA ALA A 17 -13.05 12.84 -28.31
C ALA A 17 -12.92 12.74 -26.77
N TYR A 18 -14.03 12.51 -26.07
CA TYR A 18 -14.01 12.29 -24.62
C TYR A 18 -13.24 11.01 -24.23
N LEU A 19 -13.41 9.92 -25.00
CA LEU A 19 -12.69 8.68 -24.75
C LEU A 19 -11.19 8.83 -25.01
N GLU A 20 -10.79 9.55 -26.05
CA GLU A 20 -9.38 9.84 -26.35
C GLU A 20 -8.73 10.67 -25.23
N GLU A 21 -9.42 11.70 -24.72
CA GLU A 21 -8.94 12.51 -23.60
C GLU A 21 -8.79 11.66 -22.32
N ARG A 22 -9.79 10.83 -22.03
CA ARG A 22 -9.76 9.92 -20.87
C ARG A 22 -8.63 8.88 -21.00
N GLU A 23 -8.37 8.36 -22.19
CA GLU A 23 -7.27 7.45 -22.45
C GLU A 23 -5.92 8.14 -22.21
N ALA A 24 -5.72 9.34 -22.74
CA ALA A 24 -4.52 10.12 -22.53
C ALA A 24 -4.27 10.41 -21.04
N TYR A 25 -5.32 10.79 -20.31
CA TYR A 25 -5.25 11.00 -18.86
C TYR A 25 -4.82 9.73 -18.11
N LEU A 26 -5.45 8.58 -18.40
CA LEU A 26 -5.12 7.31 -17.75
C LEU A 26 -3.70 6.82 -18.08
N LYS A 27 -3.23 7.04 -19.32
CA LYS A 27 -1.84 6.73 -19.70
C LYS A 27 -0.85 7.56 -18.89
N ALA A 28 -1.08 8.87 -18.75
CA ALA A 28 -0.22 9.74 -17.96
C ALA A 28 -0.18 9.31 -16.48
N GLN A 29 -1.32 8.88 -15.92
CA GLN A 29 -1.37 8.35 -14.55
C GLN A 29 -0.57 7.05 -14.41
N LEU A 30 -0.64 6.16 -15.40
CA LEU A 30 0.12 4.91 -15.39
C LEU A 30 1.64 5.15 -15.52
N GLU A 31 2.04 6.08 -16.38
CA GLU A 31 3.44 6.50 -16.53
C GLU A 31 3.99 7.08 -15.23
N HIS A 32 3.19 7.87 -14.52
CA HIS A 32 3.56 8.40 -13.20
C HIS A 32 3.78 7.28 -12.16
N VAL A 33 2.92 6.27 -12.12
CA VAL A 33 3.10 5.11 -11.23
C VAL A 33 4.36 4.32 -11.62
N ASP A 34 4.57 4.04 -12.90
CA ASP A 34 5.79 3.35 -13.37
C ASP A 34 7.06 4.11 -12.98
N GLU A 35 7.07 5.44 -13.08
CA GLU A 35 8.19 6.27 -12.64
C GLU A 35 8.45 6.14 -11.14
N ILE A 36 7.40 6.22 -10.30
CA ILE A 36 7.51 6.03 -8.84
C ILE A 36 8.10 4.64 -8.52
N LEU A 37 7.64 3.59 -9.19
CA LEU A 37 8.12 2.23 -8.94
C LEU A 37 9.57 2.05 -9.37
N ARG A 38 9.99 2.71 -10.46
CA ARG A 38 11.39 2.71 -10.90
C ARG A 38 12.31 3.50 -9.99
N SER A 39 11.82 4.59 -9.38
CA SER A 39 12.61 5.41 -8.45
C SER A 39 12.60 4.88 -7.02
N ALA A 40 11.70 3.95 -6.70
CA ALA A 40 11.56 3.39 -5.37
C ALA A 40 12.85 2.69 -4.91
N ARG A 41 13.28 2.99 -3.68
CA ARG A 41 14.41 2.31 -3.04
C ARG A 41 14.06 0.86 -2.75
N PHE A 42 12.80 0.60 -2.39
CA PHE A 42 12.31 -0.74 -2.08
C PHE A 42 10.80 -0.80 -2.28
N SER A 43 10.29 -1.92 -2.80
CA SER A 43 8.86 -2.11 -2.97
C SER A 43 8.48 -3.58 -2.92
N GLY A 44 7.28 -3.89 -2.45
CA GLY A 44 6.76 -5.25 -2.47
C GLY A 44 5.46 -5.42 -1.70
N TYR A 45 4.81 -6.56 -1.92
CA TYR A 45 3.63 -6.93 -1.15
C TYR A 45 4.01 -7.40 0.25
N LEU A 46 3.31 -6.86 1.25
CA LEU A 46 3.34 -7.29 2.64
C LEU A 46 1.91 -7.42 3.13
N TYR A 47 1.70 -8.30 4.11
CA TYR A 47 0.46 -8.28 4.88
C TYR A 47 0.63 -7.26 5.99
N ILE A 48 -0.33 -6.34 6.11
CA ILE A 48 -0.26 -5.24 7.06
C ILE A 48 -1.52 -5.21 7.90
N ARG A 49 -1.33 -4.87 9.18
CA ARG A 49 -2.39 -4.41 10.07
C ARG A 49 -1.87 -3.26 10.91
N THR A 50 -2.78 -2.43 11.41
CA THR A 50 -2.44 -1.26 12.22
C THR A 50 -2.89 -1.47 13.66
N ARG A 51 -2.07 -1.04 14.61
CA ARG A 51 -2.38 -1.01 16.03
C ARG A 51 -2.00 0.35 16.59
N TRP A 52 -2.81 0.90 17.50
CA TRP A 52 -2.47 2.12 18.22
C TRP A 52 -1.86 1.77 19.57
N THR A 53 -0.82 2.49 19.99
CA THR A 53 -0.35 2.43 21.37
C THR A 53 -1.41 3.01 22.30
N ALA A 54 -1.61 2.38 23.47
CA ALA A 54 -2.49 2.92 24.50
C ALA A 54 -2.03 4.35 24.89
N LEU A 55 -2.97 5.28 25.01
CA LEU A 55 -2.65 6.59 25.55
C LEU A 55 -2.31 6.48 27.05
N PRO A 56 -1.48 7.37 27.60
CA PRO A 56 -1.18 7.36 29.03
C PRO A 56 -2.45 7.41 29.88
N GLY A 57 -2.70 6.37 30.68
CA GLY A 57 -3.86 6.27 31.57
C GLY A 57 -5.09 5.59 30.97
N GLU A 58 -5.06 5.20 29.70
CA GLU A 58 -6.08 4.34 29.11
C GLU A 58 -5.76 2.85 29.37
N PRO A 59 -6.79 2.00 29.56
CA PRO A 59 -6.58 0.56 29.51
C PRO A 59 -5.99 0.18 28.14
N PRO A 60 -5.18 -0.90 28.08
CA PRO A 60 -4.69 -1.41 26.80
C PRO A 60 -5.86 -1.56 25.82
N PRO A 61 -5.68 -1.23 24.53
CA PRO A 61 -6.67 -1.52 23.51
C PRO A 61 -7.11 -2.97 23.65
N LEU A 62 -8.42 -3.22 23.51
CA LEU A 62 -8.93 -4.59 23.49
C LEU A 62 -8.13 -5.36 22.45
N ASP A 63 -7.51 -6.45 22.89
CA ASP A 63 -6.65 -7.26 22.07
C ASP A 63 -7.54 -8.13 21.17
N ASP A 64 -8.02 -7.56 20.06
CA ASP A 64 -8.73 -8.28 18.99
C ASP A 64 -7.74 -9.17 18.19
N THR A 65 -6.75 -9.78 18.85
CA THR A 65 -5.80 -10.72 18.23
C THR A 65 -6.46 -11.95 17.65
N ASP A 66 -7.68 -12.25 18.11
CA ASP A 66 -8.48 -13.37 17.61
C ASP A 66 -9.08 -13.07 16.22
N VAL A 67 -9.06 -11.81 15.78
CA VAL A 67 -9.49 -11.41 14.44
C VAL A 67 -8.27 -11.35 13.52
N ASP A 68 -8.29 -12.18 12.48
CA ASP A 68 -7.31 -12.15 11.41
C ASP A 68 -7.56 -10.97 10.45
N ASP A 69 -7.11 -9.79 10.87
CA ASP A 69 -7.27 -8.52 10.16
C ASP A 69 -6.08 -8.16 9.25
N TRP A 70 -5.20 -9.12 8.98
CA TRP A 70 -4.06 -8.93 8.09
C TRP A 70 -4.50 -8.75 6.64
N LEU A 71 -4.24 -7.58 6.06
CA LEU A 71 -4.59 -7.27 4.68
C LEU A 71 -3.35 -7.15 3.79
N PRO A 72 -3.37 -7.72 2.57
CA PRO A 72 -2.29 -7.49 1.62
C PRO A 72 -2.27 -6.00 1.23
N ARG A 73 -1.06 -5.44 1.23
CA ARG A 73 -0.77 -4.07 0.80
C ARG A 73 0.49 -4.09 -0.05
N PHE A 74 0.48 -3.30 -1.11
CA PHE A 74 1.69 -3.02 -1.87
C PHE A 74 2.40 -1.84 -1.22
N VAL A 75 3.59 -2.08 -0.68
CA VAL A 75 4.36 -1.09 0.07
C VAL A 75 5.48 -0.56 -0.80
N VAL A 76 5.65 0.75 -0.81
CA VAL A 76 6.70 1.42 -1.59
C VAL A 76 7.46 2.37 -0.69
N LEU A 77 8.76 2.15 -0.57
CA LEU A 77 9.69 3.11 0.00
C LEU A 77 10.27 3.97 -1.12
N ASN A 78 9.85 5.22 -1.21
CA ASN A 78 10.33 6.16 -2.21
C ASN A 78 10.70 7.50 -1.55
N GLY A 79 11.93 7.94 -1.77
CA GLY A 79 12.47 9.12 -1.09
C GLY A 79 12.39 9.01 0.45
N PRO A 80 11.85 10.03 1.14
CA PRO A 80 11.72 10.04 2.60
C PRO A 80 10.40 9.44 3.11
N CYS A 81 9.62 8.74 2.26
CA CYS A 81 8.28 8.27 2.59
C CYS A 81 8.11 6.78 2.33
N ILE A 82 7.34 6.14 3.20
CA ILE A 82 6.70 4.84 2.94
C ILE A 82 5.27 5.11 2.48
N PHE A 83 4.86 4.48 1.39
CA PHE A 83 3.52 4.55 0.84
C PHE A 83 2.87 3.18 0.87
N PHE A 84 1.59 3.13 1.27
CA PHE A 84 0.81 1.91 1.37
C PHE A 84 -0.33 1.94 0.36
N TYR A 85 -0.27 1.08 -0.64
CA TYR A 85 -1.30 0.93 -1.66
C TYR A 85 -2.11 -0.34 -1.42
N LEU A 86 -3.37 -0.36 -1.87
CA LEU A 86 -4.17 -1.59 -1.85
C LEU A 86 -3.64 -2.57 -2.90
N LEU A 87 -3.36 -2.08 -4.11
CA LEU A 87 -2.77 -2.79 -5.23
C LEU A 87 -1.58 -2.02 -5.82
N SER A 88 -0.65 -2.73 -6.46
CA SER A 88 0.51 -2.12 -7.13
C SER A 88 0.16 -1.26 -8.35
N THR A 89 -1.10 -1.29 -8.80
CA THR A 89 -1.62 -0.52 -9.93
C THR A 89 -2.47 0.68 -9.49
N ASP A 90 -2.63 0.88 -8.18
CA ASP A 90 -3.37 2.02 -7.68
C ASP A 90 -2.60 3.32 -7.92
N PHE A 91 -3.30 4.32 -8.45
CA PHE A 91 -2.68 5.62 -8.77
C PHE A 91 -2.35 6.44 -7.51
N SER A 92 -3.00 6.15 -6.39
CA SER A 92 -2.82 6.88 -5.13
C SER A 92 -2.67 5.91 -3.96
N PRO A 93 -1.76 6.19 -3.02
CA PRO A 93 -1.64 5.39 -1.80
C PRO A 93 -2.89 5.57 -0.92
N GLN A 94 -3.23 4.54 -0.16
CA GLN A 94 -4.24 4.62 0.91
C GLN A 94 -3.72 5.36 2.12
N ASP A 95 -2.43 5.22 2.41
CA ASP A 95 -1.77 5.84 3.55
C ASP A 95 -0.28 6.08 3.26
N SER A 96 0.36 6.96 4.02
CA SER A 96 1.78 7.24 3.92
C SER A 96 2.40 7.62 5.26
N THR A 97 3.67 7.30 5.44
CA THR A 97 4.44 7.64 6.63
C THR A 97 5.79 8.21 6.25
N LEU A 98 6.16 9.35 6.83
CA LEU A 98 7.49 9.92 6.68
C LEU A 98 8.49 9.08 7.49
N LEU A 99 9.65 8.78 6.91
CA LEU A 99 10.75 8.12 7.62
C LEU A 99 11.16 8.89 8.87
N ALA A 100 11.10 10.23 8.82
CA ALA A 100 11.39 11.07 9.97
C ALA A 100 10.45 10.80 11.16
N ASP A 101 9.21 10.39 10.90
CA ASP A 101 8.23 10.10 11.95
C ASP A 101 8.33 8.68 12.50
N ILE A 102 9.18 7.83 11.94
CA ILE A 102 9.46 6.50 12.49
C ILE A 102 10.37 6.66 13.71
N VAL A 103 9.93 6.14 14.85
CA VAL A 103 10.70 6.16 16.11
C VAL A 103 11.32 4.81 16.44
N GLU A 104 10.73 3.73 15.95
CA GLU A 104 11.18 2.38 16.24
C GLU A 104 10.79 1.43 15.12
N VAL A 105 11.70 0.51 14.78
CA VAL A 105 11.46 -0.57 13.84
C VAL A 105 12.05 -1.84 14.44
N GLY A 106 11.28 -2.93 14.46
CA GLY A 106 11.73 -4.16 15.10
C GLY A 106 11.00 -5.41 14.63
N SER A 107 11.52 -6.56 15.03
CA SER A 107 10.90 -7.87 14.76
C SER A 107 9.76 -8.15 15.74
N LEU A 108 8.75 -8.89 15.28
CA LEU A 108 7.67 -9.45 16.10
C LEU A 108 7.79 -10.98 16.12
N PRO A 109 7.16 -11.65 17.11
CA PRO A 109 7.06 -13.10 17.10
C PRO A 109 6.44 -13.62 15.79
N SER A 110 7.07 -14.63 15.20
CA SER A 110 6.49 -15.35 14.08
C SER A 110 5.23 -16.08 14.52
N PHE A 111 4.26 -16.20 13.61
CA PHE A 111 2.98 -16.85 13.89
C PHE A 111 2.59 -17.80 12.75
N THR A 112 1.62 -18.66 13.01
CA THR A 112 1.07 -19.61 12.02
C THR A 112 -0.34 -19.15 11.63
N ARG A 113 -0.64 -19.12 10.33
CA ARG A 113 -1.98 -18.83 9.78
C ARG A 113 -2.59 -20.10 9.18
N GLU A 114 -3.85 -20.06 8.73
CA GLU A 114 -4.71 -21.17 8.25
C GLU A 114 -4.08 -22.28 7.37
N ASN A 115 -2.87 -22.10 6.83
CA ASN A 115 -2.15 -23.06 5.99
C ASN A 115 -0.95 -23.74 6.67
N ASP A 116 -0.83 -23.68 8.00
CA ASP A 116 0.31 -24.21 8.78
C ASP A 116 1.70 -23.66 8.39
N LYS A 117 1.72 -22.59 7.59
CA LYS A 117 2.96 -21.90 7.21
C LYS A 117 3.35 -20.92 8.30
N THR A 118 4.63 -20.87 8.62
CA THR A 118 5.20 -19.83 9.48
C THR A 118 5.24 -18.50 8.74
N TRP A 119 4.70 -17.47 9.37
CA TRP A 119 4.74 -16.09 8.94
C TRP A 119 5.71 -15.31 9.83
N TYR A 120 6.60 -14.59 9.19
CA TYR A 120 7.58 -13.72 9.82
C TYR A 120 7.01 -12.33 9.90
N SER A 121 7.27 -11.65 11.02
CA SER A 121 6.62 -10.38 11.32
C SER A 121 7.58 -9.34 11.86
N SER A 122 7.26 -8.08 11.60
CA SER A 122 7.98 -6.90 12.04
C SER A 122 6.99 -5.78 12.34
N TYR A 123 7.46 -4.70 12.95
CA TYR A 123 6.66 -3.50 13.15
C TYR A 123 7.44 -2.23 12.86
N ILE A 124 6.69 -1.18 12.54
CA ILE A 124 7.14 0.20 12.39
C ILE A 124 6.28 1.04 13.32
N LEU A 125 6.90 1.67 14.32
CA LEU A 125 6.23 2.58 15.24
C LEU A 125 6.49 4.02 14.84
N THR A 126 5.42 4.79 14.75
CA THR A 126 5.46 6.23 14.47
C THR A 126 5.46 7.05 15.74
N ARG A 127 5.91 8.31 15.65
CA ARG A 127 5.86 9.31 16.74
C ARG A 127 4.45 9.52 17.30
N GLN A 128 3.43 9.32 16.49
CA GLN A 128 2.03 9.48 16.87
C GLN A 128 1.47 8.27 17.63
N GLY A 129 2.26 7.21 17.79
CA GLY A 129 1.82 5.97 18.44
C GLY A 129 1.10 4.99 17.52
N LEU A 130 1.02 5.27 16.22
CA LEU A 130 0.55 4.30 15.23
C LEU A 130 1.65 3.28 14.97
N ARG A 131 1.32 1.99 15.14
CA ARG A 131 2.18 0.86 14.82
C ARG A 131 1.65 0.13 13.59
N TYR A 132 2.44 0.12 12.52
CA TYR A 132 2.22 -0.78 11.40
C TYR A 132 2.88 -2.11 11.71
N GLU A 133 2.12 -3.18 11.77
CA GLU A 133 2.66 -4.53 11.81
C GLU A 133 2.69 -5.07 10.39
N CYS A 134 3.83 -5.62 10.00
CA CYS A 134 4.11 -6.11 8.66
C CYS A 134 4.47 -7.59 8.74
N SER A 135 3.88 -8.42 7.88
CA SER A 135 4.18 -9.85 7.83
C SER A 135 4.34 -10.39 6.40
N SER A 136 5.10 -11.48 6.31
CA SER A 136 5.30 -12.24 5.07
C SER A 136 5.65 -13.70 5.38
N ILE A 137 5.38 -14.59 4.43
CA ILE A 137 5.85 -15.99 4.45
C ILE A 137 7.36 -16.11 4.23
N SER A 138 8.04 -15.03 3.81
CA SER A 138 9.47 -15.01 3.55
C SER A 138 10.21 -14.21 4.62
N GLU A 139 11.00 -14.89 5.44
CA GLU A 139 11.90 -14.27 6.43
C GLU A 139 12.83 -13.26 5.79
N VAL A 140 13.45 -13.66 4.66
CA VAL A 140 14.38 -12.81 3.89
C VAL A 140 13.70 -11.51 3.45
N GLN A 141 12.41 -11.55 3.09
CA GLN A 141 11.68 -10.34 2.72
C GLN A 141 11.51 -9.40 3.92
N VAL A 142 11.10 -9.94 5.09
CA VAL A 142 10.94 -9.15 6.32
C VAL A 142 12.27 -8.55 6.75
N ASP A 143 13.35 -9.34 6.76
CA ASP A 143 14.70 -8.90 7.09
C ASP A 143 15.21 -7.81 6.13
N SER A 144 14.87 -7.90 4.85
CA SER A 144 15.24 -6.89 3.86
C SER A 144 14.53 -5.56 4.15
N TRP A 145 13.24 -5.60 4.50
CA TRP A 145 12.51 -4.41 4.93
C TRP A 145 13.11 -3.80 6.21
N LEU A 146 13.41 -4.62 7.22
CA LEU A 146 14.04 -4.15 8.46
C LEU A 146 15.38 -3.45 8.19
N LYS A 147 16.26 -4.06 7.38
CA LYS A 147 17.58 -3.49 7.02
C LYS A 147 17.50 -2.19 6.25
N VAL A 148 16.43 -2.00 5.47
CA VAL A 148 16.26 -0.80 4.65
C VAL A 148 15.72 0.37 5.48
N LEU A 149 14.98 0.08 6.56
CA LEU A 149 14.35 1.06 7.44
C LEU A 149 15.20 1.46 8.66
N GLN A 150 16.22 0.67 8.99
CA GLN A 150 17.27 0.99 9.99
C GLN A 150 18.38 1.85 9.37
#